data_AF-M0C338-F1
#
_entry.id   AF-M0C338-F1
#
_cell.length_a   1.000
_cell.length_b   1.000
_cell.length_c   1.000
_cell.angle_alpha   90.00
_cell.angle_beta   90.00
_cell.angle_gamma   90.00
#
_symmetry.space_group_name_H-M   'P 1'
#
loop_
_entity.id
_entity.type
_entity.pdbx_description
1 polymer ?
#
loop_
_entity_poly.entity_id
_entity_poly.type
_entity_poly.pdbx_seq_one_letter_code
_entity_poly.pdbx_strand_id
1 'polypeptide(L)'
;RSDAEDELLRAALFYARQESDLRRAADRLGRNRWEVDGDATVIDIGDGAGAVEFATATRTAWEHLAGRFDERTDESTDLTPVFDATLEASTERVESVTVPDRTDEDWLDGVVDGALDQHTEQMLWRTVDPVSSAGDGLNRAIEDGNTGIALYEAARFEVLYRAFERVRGRIDEGTLATPESTAEIRAERTAAIEAAASAGASVTEPSIGAYVLAETLRSLEWTDDSVRRAADNDPEVVVSLFTEYGNYARIRAQLEVLPDAVEAFRERLRSA
;
A
#
# COMPACT_ATOMS: atom_id res chain seq x y z
N ARG A 1 -16.07 -5.89 25.46
CA ARG A 1 -16.14 -6.37 24.06
C ARG A 1 -15.36 -5.45 23.13
N SER A 2 -15.40 -4.11 23.30
CA SER A 2 -14.52 -3.17 22.58
C SER A 2 -13.02 -3.37 22.86
N ASP A 3 -12.62 -3.69 24.10
CA ASP A 3 -11.19 -3.71 24.44
C ASP A 3 -10.41 -4.84 23.76
N ALA A 4 -11.01 -6.02 23.60
CA ALA A 4 -10.38 -7.15 22.92
C ALA A 4 -10.33 -6.96 21.38
N GLU A 5 -11.37 -6.33 20.81
CA GLU A 5 -11.40 -6.00 19.38
C GLU A 5 -10.36 -4.90 19.04
N ASP A 6 -10.21 -3.91 19.92
CA ASP A 6 -9.18 -2.87 19.82
C ASP A 6 -7.76 -3.45 19.98
N GLU A 7 -7.59 -4.41 20.89
CA GLU A 7 -6.32 -5.10 21.11
C GLU A 7 -5.89 -5.88 19.87
N LEU A 8 -6.81 -6.62 19.25
CA LEU A 8 -6.57 -7.36 18.01
C LEU A 8 -6.12 -6.45 16.86
N LEU A 9 -6.79 -5.31 16.67
CA LEU A 9 -6.42 -4.33 15.63
C LEU A 9 -5.05 -3.69 15.88
N ARG A 10 -4.72 -3.41 17.13
CA ARG A 10 -3.41 -2.86 17.53
C ARG A 10 -2.30 -3.89 17.39
N ALA A 11 -2.56 -5.15 17.73
CA ALA A 11 -1.61 -6.25 17.58
C ALA A 11 -1.28 -6.49 16.10
N ALA A 12 -2.31 -6.58 15.25
CA ALA A 12 -2.14 -6.70 13.79
C ALA A 12 -1.29 -5.56 13.22
N LEU A 13 -1.58 -4.31 13.64
CA LEU A 13 -0.77 -3.15 13.25
C LEU A 13 0.67 -3.22 13.77
N PHE A 14 0.85 -3.64 15.03
CA PHE A 14 2.17 -3.75 15.65
C PHE A 14 3.06 -4.72 14.88
N TYR A 15 2.60 -5.94 14.62
CA TYR A 15 3.36 -6.95 13.88
C TYR A 15 3.64 -6.50 12.44
N ALA A 16 2.64 -5.93 11.75
CA ALA A 16 2.82 -5.40 10.40
C ALA A 16 3.93 -4.33 10.33
N ARG A 17 3.94 -3.41 11.29
CA ARG A 17 4.95 -2.34 11.38
C ARG A 17 6.32 -2.88 11.76
N GLN A 18 6.38 -3.78 12.74
CA GLN A 18 7.63 -4.39 13.20
C GLN A 18 8.32 -5.13 12.06
N GLU A 19 7.60 -6.05 11.41
CA GLU A 19 8.12 -6.84 10.31
C GLU A 19 8.50 -5.96 9.11
N SER A 20 7.69 -4.97 8.74
CA SER A 20 7.99 -4.06 7.62
C SER A 20 9.26 -3.23 7.86
N ASP A 21 9.42 -2.67 9.07
CA ASP A 21 10.59 -1.86 9.40
C ASP A 21 11.85 -2.73 9.54
N LEU A 22 11.76 -3.94 10.09
CA LEU A 22 12.86 -4.90 10.14
C LEU A 22 13.25 -5.44 8.76
N ARG A 23 12.27 -5.74 7.90
CA ARG A 23 12.53 -6.12 6.50
C ARG A 23 13.22 -4.98 5.75
N ARG A 24 12.77 -3.73 5.92
CA ARG A 24 13.44 -2.56 5.32
C ARG A 24 14.88 -2.42 5.80
N ALA A 25 15.14 -2.64 7.08
CA ALA A 25 16.49 -2.67 7.62
C ALA A 25 17.32 -3.79 7.00
N ALA A 26 16.79 -5.01 6.90
CA ALA A 26 17.45 -6.16 6.28
C ALA A 26 17.74 -5.93 4.79
N ASP A 27 16.79 -5.39 4.03
CA ASP A 27 16.96 -5.06 2.62
C ASP A 27 18.03 -3.99 2.42
N ARG A 28 18.03 -2.95 3.26
CA ARG A 28 19.07 -1.92 3.23
C ARG A 28 20.43 -2.53 3.55
N LEU A 29 20.49 -3.49 4.45
CA LEU A 29 21.72 -4.23 4.66
C LEU A 29 22.10 -5.01 3.40
N GLY A 30 21.22 -5.85 2.86
CA GLY A 30 21.52 -6.71 1.70
C GLY A 30 21.85 -5.97 0.40
N ARG A 31 21.33 -4.75 0.20
CA ARG A 31 21.63 -3.92 -0.98
C ARG A 31 23.03 -3.33 -0.98
N ASN A 32 23.61 -3.11 0.20
CA ASN A 32 24.97 -2.58 0.30
C ASN A 32 25.95 -3.74 0.21
N ARG A 33 26.92 -3.64 -0.71
CA ARG A 33 28.00 -4.62 -0.78
C ARG A 33 28.92 -4.40 0.42
N TRP A 34 28.83 -5.33 1.37
CA TRP A 34 29.68 -5.36 2.57
C TRP A 34 31.11 -5.81 2.28
N GLU A 35 31.35 -6.35 1.09
CA GLU A 35 32.69 -6.69 0.64
C GLU A 35 33.44 -5.39 0.31
N VAL A 36 34.24 -4.94 1.28
CA VAL A 36 35.27 -3.92 1.06
C VAL A 36 36.39 -4.61 0.28
N ASP A 37 36.27 -4.62 -1.04
CA ASP A 37 37.39 -4.97 -1.91
C ASP A 37 38.34 -3.76 -2.07
N GLY A 38 39.45 -3.96 -2.78
CA GLY A 38 40.45 -2.91 -2.99
C GLY A 38 39.95 -1.68 -3.77
N ASP A 39 38.77 -1.77 -4.38
CA ASP A 39 38.18 -0.72 -5.21
C ASP A 39 37.05 0.05 -4.49
N ALA A 40 36.70 -0.34 -3.25
CA ALA A 40 35.67 0.32 -2.45
C ALA A 40 36.02 1.80 -2.17
N THR A 41 35.08 2.70 -2.46
CA THR A 41 35.26 4.15 -2.23
C THR A 41 34.87 4.55 -0.81
N VAL A 42 35.25 5.77 -0.40
CA VAL A 42 34.80 6.36 0.88
C VAL A 42 33.28 6.48 0.95
N ILE A 43 32.61 6.66 -0.20
CA ILE A 43 31.15 6.72 -0.29
C ILE A 43 30.56 5.34 0.01
N ASP A 44 31.09 4.27 -0.61
CA ASP A 44 30.62 2.90 -0.39
C ASP A 44 30.75 2.48 1.08
N ILE A 45 31.87 2.84 1.71
CA ILE A 45 32.11 2.60 3.15
C ILE A 45 31.12 3.39 4.00
N GLY A 46 30.86 4.66 3.64
CA GLY A 46 29.90 5.52 4.33
C GLY A 46 28.47 5.02 4.24
N ASP A 47 28.04 4.56 3.07
CA ASP A 47 26.71 3.98 2.83
C ASP A 47 26.53 2.67 3.60
N GLY A 48 27.56 1.81 3.60
CA GLY A 48 27.60 0.60 4.41
C GLY A 48 27.48 0.90 5.91
N ALA A 49 28.28 1.82 6.43
CA ALA A 49 28.20 2.23 7.84
C ALA A 49 26.81 2.81 8.20
N GLY A 50 26.23 3.64 7.31
CA GLY A 50 24.89 4.17 7.47
C GLY A 50 23.81 3.09 7.48
N ALA A 51 23.98 2.01 6.71
CA ALA A 51 23.06 0.86 6.72
C ALA A 51 23.15 0.06 8.03
N VAL A 52 24.35 -0.16 8.59
CA VAL A 52 24.51 -0.81 9.90
C VAL A 52 23.84 0.02 10.99
N GLU A 53 24.11 1.32 11.00
CA GLU A 53 23.56 2.23 12.02
C GLU A 53 22.03 2.24 11.94
N PHE A 54 21.48 2.38 10.72
CA PHE A 54 20.04 2.31 10.50
C PHE A 54 19.43 1.00 11.01
N ALA A 55 20.03 -0.15 10.68
CA ALA A 55 19.53 -1.45 11.11
C ALA A 55 19.64 -1.64 12.63
N THR A 56 20.74 -1.19 13.23
CA THR A 56 20.97 -1.28 14.68
C THR A 56 19.97 -0.40 15.44
N ALA A 57 19.78 0.84 15.01
CA ALA A 57 18.80 1.76 15.58
C ALA A 57 17.38 1.21 15.44
N THR A 58 17.02 0.69 14.26
CA THR A 58 15.69 0.09 14.00
C THR A 58 15.44 -1.09 14.91
N ARG A 59 16.38 -2.04 15.01
CA ARG A 59 16.28 -3.21 15.89
C ARG A 59 16.13 -2.79 17.35
N THR A 60 16.96 -1.86 17.82
CA THR A 60 16.93 -1.38 19.21
C THR A 60 15.60 -0.70 19.55
N ALA A 61 15.07 0.11 18.63
CA ALA A 61 13.76 0.73 18.79
C ALA A 61 12.64 -0.32 18.90
N TRP A 62 12.67 -1.36 18.07
CA TRP A 62 11.67 -2.42 18.11
C TRP A 62 11.79 -3.36 19.30
N GLU A 63 13.00 -3.66 19.78
CA GLU A 63 13.20 -4.37 21.05
C GLU A 63 12.56 -3.61 22.22
N HIS A 64 12.71 -2.28 22.24
CA HIS A 64 12.04 -1.45 23.24
C HIS A 64 10.52 -1.43 23.08
N LEU A 65 10.02 -1.27 21.85
CA LEU A 65 8.57 -1.24 21.58
C LEU A 65 7.90 -2.59 21.88
N ALA A 66 8.55 -3.70 21.60
CA ALA A 66 8.07 -5.04 21.93
C ALA A 66 7.95 -5.22 23.45
N GLY A 67 8.97 -4.85 24.23
CA GLY A 67 8.87 -4.89 25.68
C GLY A 67 7.73 -4.04 26.23
N ARG A 68 7.47 -2.87 25.63
CA ARG A 68 6.35 -1.98 26.02
C ARG A 68 4.98 -2.49 25.57
N PHE A 69 4.93 -3.29 24.51
CA PHE A 69 3.71 -3.96 24.06
C PHE A 69 3.37 -5.09 25.04
N ASP A 70 4.34 -5.96 25.32
CA ASP A 70 4.21 -7.08 26.26
C ASP A 70 3.79 -6.61 27.68
N GLU A 71 4.38 -5.51 28.18
CA GLU A 71 4.02 -4.90 29.47
C GLU A 71 2.56 -4.42 29.57
N ARG A 72 1.90 -4.16 28.44
CA ARG A 72 0.52 -3.63 28.39
C ARG A 72 -0.53 -4.71 28.18
N THR A 73 -0.15 -5.86 27.68
CA THR A 73 -1.01 -7.02 27.49
C THR A 73 -0.88 -7.94 28.71
N ASP A 74 -1.76 -7.73 29.70
CA ASP A 74 -1.73 -8.39 31.03
C ASP A 74 -1.99 -9.93 30.96
N GLU A 75 -2.45 -10.46 29.83
CA GLU A 75 -2.58 -11.89 29.58
C GLU A 75 -2.23 -12.14 28.10
N SER A 76 -1.21 -12.95 27.84
CA SER A 76 -0.81 -13.35 26.48
C SER A 76 -1.92 -14.19 25.87
N THR A 77 -2.92 -13.52 25.28
CA THR A 77 -3.85 -14.19 24.37
C THR A 77 -3.05 -14.53 23.13
N ASP A 78 -2.90 -15.81 22.85
CA ASP A 78 -2.27 -16.25 21.61
C ASP A 78 -3.19 -15.88 20.43
N LEU A 79 -2.79 -14.86 19.68
CA LEU A 79 -3.52 -14.35 18.52
C LEU A 79 -3.20 -15.12 17.23
N THR A 80 -2.23 -16.03 17.26
CA THR A 80 -1.79 -16.81 16.10
C THR A 80 -2.97 -17.50 15.38
N PRO A 81 -3.88 -18.20 16.09
CA PRO A 81 -5.00 -18.87 15.41
C PRO A 81 -5.93 -17.90 14.67
N VAL A 82 -6.16 -16.71 15.23
CA VAL A 82 -7.02 -15.68 14.64
C VAL A 82 -6.37 -15.10 13.39
N PHE A 83 -5.07 -14.82 13.45
CA PHE A 83 -4.33 -14.33 12.28
C PHE A 83 -4.24 -15.38 11.18
N ASP A 84 -3.97 -16.64 11.50
CA ASP A 84 -3.90 -17.73 10.51
C ASP A 84 -5.24 -17.90 9.79
N ALA A 85 -6.36 -17.96 10.52
CA ALA A 85 -7.68 -18.05 9.93
C ALA A 85 -8.06 -16.80 9.10
N THR A 86 -7.63 -15.62 9.54
CA THR A 86 -7.82 -14.37 8.76
C THR A 86 -7.05 -14.42 7.45
N LEU A 87 -5.80 -14.90 7.49
CA LEU A 87 -4.94 -15.02 6.31
C LEU A 87 -5.47 -16.08 5.34
N GLU A 88 -5.97 -17.21 5.83
CA GLU A 88 -6.65 -18.23 5.02
C GLU A 88 -7.85 -17.62 4.28
N ALA A 89 -8.76 -16.95 5.00
CA ALA A 89 -9.92 -16.29 4.39
C ALA A 89 -9.52 -15.17 3.41
N SER A 90 -8.40 -14.48 3.67
CA SER A 90 -7.86 -13.46 2.77
C SER A 90 -7.21 -14.04 1.52
N THR A 91 -6.53 -15.18 1.61
CA THR A 91 -6.01 -15.91 0.46
C THR A 91 -7.15 -16.43 -0.42
N GLU A 92 -8.17 -17.06 0.18
CA GLU A 92 -9.38 -17.47 -0.56
C GLU A 92 -10.03 -16.29 -1.28
N ARG A 93 -10.04 -15.12 -0.65
CA ARG A 93 -10.55 -13.90 -1.26
C ARG A 93 -9.71 -13.45 -2.46
N VAL A 94 -8.38 -13.49 -2.38
CA VAL A 94 -7.47 -13.18 -3.50
C VAL A 94 -7.69 -14.18 -4.65
N GLU A 95 -7.78 -15.47 -4.35
CA GLU A 95 -8.00 -16.52 -5.35
C GLU A 95 -9.39 -16.46 -5.99
N SER A 96 -10.39 -15.94 -5.27
CA SER A 96 -11.76 -15.81 -5.78
C SER A 96 -11.93 -14.73 -6.85
N VAL A 97 -10.98 -13.78 -6.95
CA VAL A 97 -11.05 -12.72 -7.96
C VAL A 97 -10.17 -13.05 -9.15
N THR A 98 -10.67 -12.72 -10.32
CA THR A 98 -9.85 -12.70 -11.53
C THR A 98 -9.19 -11.34 -11.64
N VAL A 99 -7.88 -11.28 -11.39
CA VAL A 99 -7.07 -10.09 -11.68
C VAL A 99 -6.42 -10.31 -13.05
N PRO A 100 -6.62 -9.39 -14.02
CA PRO A 100 -6.01 -9.49 -15.34
C PRO A 100 -4.48 -9.54 -15.27
N ASP A 101 -3.88 -10.46 -16.02
CA ASP A 101 -2.43 -10.53 -16.20
C ASP A 101 -2.03 -9.82 -17.50
N ARG A 102 -1.19 -8.79 -17.40
CA ARG A 102 -0.70 -8.03 -18.56
C ARG A 102 0.25 -8.82 -19.45
N THR A 103 0.77 -9.96 -18.99
CA THR A 103 1.52 -10.87 -19.87
C THR A 103 0.61 -11.50 -20.93
N ASP A 104 -0.71 -11.49 -20.71
CA ASP A 104 -1.69 -11.85 -21.72
C ASP A 104 -1.88 -10.69 -22.72
N GLU A 105 -1.71 -10.97 -24.02
CA GLU A 105 -1.84 -9.97 -25.09
C GLU A 105 -3.24 -9.34 -25.14
N ASP A 106 -4.26 -10.07 -24.68
CA ASP A 106 -5.67 -9.65 -24.67
C ASP A 106 -6.17 -9.30 -23.25
N TRP A 107 -5.28 -8.93 -22.32
CA TRP A 107 -5.68 -8.64 -20.92
C TRP A 107 -6.79 -7.58 -20.81
N LEU A 108 -6.84 -6.65 -21.77
CA LEU A 108 -7.83 -5.58 -21.81
C LEU A 108 -9.26 -6.08 -22.09
N ASP A 109 -9.38 -7.11 -22.94
CA ASP A 109 -10.66 -7.66 -23.40
C ASP A 109 -11.43 -8.31 -22.24
N GLY A 110 -10.73 -8.70 -21.17
CA GLY A 110 -11.33 -9.22 -19.93
C GLY A 110 -11.74 -8.15 -18.91
N VAL A 111 -11.51 -6.86 -19.19
CA VAL A 111 -11.62 -5.77 -18.19
C VAL A 111 -12.63 -4.71 -18.55
N VAL A 112 -12.59 -4.22 -19.79
CA VAL A 112 -13.45 -3.14 -20.26
C VAL A 112 -14.09 -3.52 -21.59
N ASP A 113 -15.34 -3.11 -21.78
CA ASP A 113 -16.04 -3.31 -23.04
C ASP A 113 -15.60 -2.25 -24.06
N GLY A 114 -14.67 -2.62 -24.93
CA GLY A 114 -14.29 -1.82 -26.10
C GLY A 114 -12.87 -1.26 -26.07
N ALA A 115 -12.50 -0.59 -27.16
CA ALA A 115 -11.15 -0.05 -27.33
C ALA A 115 -10.94 1.20 -26.48
N LEU A 116 -9.92 1.16 -25.62
CA LEU A 116 -9.42 2.34 -24.91
C LEU A 116 -8.36 3.06 -25.74
N ASP A 117 -8.23 4.36 -25.51
CA ASP A 117 -7.04 5.07 -25.95
C ASP A 117 -5.82 4.66 -25.10
N GLN A 118 -4.60 4.81 -25.66
CA GLN A 118 -3.34 4.38 -25.03
C GLN A 118 -3.14 4.97 -23.63
N HIS A 119 -3.62 6.19 -23.40
CA HIS A 119 -3.46 6.84 -22.12
C HIS A 119 -4.39 6.18 -21.10
N THR A 120 -5.68 6.09 -21.39
CA THR A 120 -6.66 5.43 -20.50
C THR A 120 -6.27 3.97 -20.19
N GLU A 121 -5.77 3.23 -21.18
CA GLU A 121 -5.18 1.89 -20.98
C GLU A 121 -4.02 1.91 -19.96
N GLN A 122 -3.07 2.85 -20.10
CA GLN A 122 -1.95 2.98 -19.16
C GLN A 122 -2.41 3.34 -17.74
N MET A 123 -3.47 4.13 -17.58
CA MET A 123 -4.02 4.45 -16.26
C MET A 123 -4.70 3.24 -15.61
N LEU A 124 -5.48 2.49 -16.39
CA LEU A 124 -6.07 1.24 -15.94
C LEU A 124 -5.00 0.26 -15.49
N TRP A 125 -3.91 0.13 -16.26
CA TRP A 125 -2.75 -0.67 -15.90
C TRP A 125 -2.13 -0.25 -14.56
N ARG A 126 -1.87 1.06 -14.38
CA ARG A 126 -1.31 1.60 -13.12
C ARG A 126 -2.22 1.38 -11.90
N THR A 127 -3.47 1.00 -12.13
CA THR A 127 -4.44 0.68 -11.09
C THR A 127 -4.52 -0.82 -10.83
N VAL A 128 -4.42 -1.67 -11.86
CA VAL A 128 -4.49 -3.14 -11.72
C VAL A 128 -3.17 -3.77 -11.25
N ASP A 129 -2.02 -3.28 -11.71
CA ASP A 129 -0.70 -3.84 -11.36
C ASP A 129 -0.45 -3.90 -9.84
N PRO A 130 -0.78 -2.85 -9.06
CA PRO A 130 -0.71 -2.93 -7.60
C PRO A 130 -1.59 -4.03 -6.99
N VAL A 131 -2.72 -4.40 -7.62
CA VAL A 131 -3.63 -5.45 -7.12
C VAL A 131 -2.93 -6.80 -7.17
N SER A 132 -2.37 -7.18 -8.32
CA SER A 132 -1.60 -8.40 -8.49
C SER A 132 -0.39 -8.42 -7.55
N SER A 133 0.33 -7.29 -7.47
CA SER A 133 1.47 -7.15 -6.56
C SER A 133 1.11 -7.35 -5.08
N ALA A 134 -0.08 -6.92 -4.65
CA ALA A 134 -0.54 -7.13 -3.28
C ALA A 134 -0.95 -8.60 -3.04
N GLY A 135 -1.57 -9.26 -4.02
CA GLY A 135 -1.87 -10.69 -3.95
C GLY A 135 -0.60 -11.55 -3.86
N ASP A 136 0.39 -11.28 -4.72
CA ASP A 136 1.71 -11.93 -4.66
C ASP A 136 2.46 -11.59 -3.36
N GLY A 137 2.30 -10.35 -2.89
CA GLY A 137 2.86 -9.87 -1.62
C GLY A 137 2.32 -10.66 -0.43
N LEU A 138 1.00 -10.90 -0.39
CA LEU A 138 0.34 -11.72 0.61
C LEU A 138 0.90 -13.15 0.62
N ASN A 139 0.88 -13.83 -0.53
CA ASN A 139 1.33 -15.23 -0.64
C ASN A 139 2.80 -15.38 -0.23
N ARG A 140 3.67 -14.50 -0.72
CA ARG A 140 5.09 -14.50 -0.34
C ARG A 140 5.28 -14.25 1.16
N ALA A 141 4.51 -13.32 1.75
CA ALA A 141 4.62 -13.04 3.17
C ALA A 141 4.19 -14.23 4.04
N ILE A 142 3.18 -14.98 3.62
CA ILE A 142 2.77 -16.24 4.27
C ILE A 142 3.88 -17.29 4.16
N GLU A 143 4.43 -17.50 2.95
CA GLU A 143 5.52 -18.47 2.72
C GLU A 143 6.76 -18.16 3.57
N ASP A 144 7.09 -16.88 3.72
CA ASP A 144 8.23 -16.42 4.52
C ASP A 144 7.94 -16.37 6.04
N GLY A 145 6.72 -16.70 6.49
CA GLY A 145 6.32 -16.66 7.89
C GLY A 145 6.21 -15.25 8.49
N ASN A 146 5.95 -14.23 7.66
CA ASN A 146 5.80 -12.83 8.05
C ASN A 146 4.31 -12.47 8.18
N THR A 147 3.68 -12.90 9.27
CA THR A 147 2.24 -12.76 9.54
C THR A 147 1.78 -11.30 9.49
N GLY A 148 2.51 -10.38 10.10
CA GLY A 148 2.17 -8.95 10.10
C GLY A 148 2.13 -8.34 8.69
N ILE A 149 3.14 -8.65 7.87
CA ILE A 149 3.19 -8.18 6.48
C ILE A 149 2.09 -8.84 5.65
N ALA A 150 1.80 -10.13 5.87
CA ALA A 150 0.70 -10.81 5.21
C ALA A 150 -0.64 -10.12 5.52
N LEU A 151 -0.92 -9.76 6.78
CA LEU A 151 -2.12 -9.02 7.18
C LEU A 151 -2.19 -7.63 6.52
N TYR A 152 -1.05 -6.95 6.39
CA TYR A 152 -0.97 -5.68 5.68
C TYR A 152 -1.29 -5.83 4.19
N GLU A 153 -0.68 -6.79 3.50
CA GLU A 153 -0.93 -7.02 2.08
C GLU A 153 -2.37 -7.47 1.82
N ALA A 154 -2.98 -8.24 2.72
CA ALA A 154 -4.40 -8.59 2.66
C ALA A 154 -5.32 -7.36 2.74
N ALA A 155 -5.07 -6.43 3.67
CA ALA A 155 -5.85 -5.20 3.77
C ALA A 155 -5.61 -4.27 2.57
N ARG A 156 -4.36 -4.17 2.12
CA ARG A 156 -3.97 -3.39 0.96
C ARG A 156 -4.61 -3.92 -0.32
N PHE A 157 -4.68 -5.25 -0.49
CA PHE A 157 -5.34 -5.90 -1.61
C PHE A 157 -6.80 -5.48 -1.73
N GLU A 158 -7.57 -5.48 -0.63
CA GLU A 158 -8.98 -5.04 -0.66
C GLU A 158 -9.14 -3.61 -1.16
N VAL A 159 -8.30 -2.69 -0.66
CA VAL A 159 -8.33 -1.28 -1.08
C VAL A 159 -8.01 -1.18 -2.57
N LEU A 160 -6.95 -1.85 -3.02
CA LEU A 160 -6.49 -1.77 -4.39
C LEU A 160 -7.49 -2.40 -5.37
N TYR A 161 -8.05 -3.56 -5.05
CA TYR A 161 -9.03 -4.22 -5.90
C TYR A 161 -10.32 -3.41 -6.04
N ARG A 162 -10.85 -2.87 -4.93
CA ARG A 162 -12.04 -2.02 -4.96
C ARG A 162 -11.78 -0.70 -5.69
N ALA A 163 -10.57 -0.13 -5.55
CA ALA A 163 -10.18 1.07 -6.28
C ALA A 163 -10.08 0.79 -7.78
N PHE A 164 -9.57 -0.38 -8.16
CA PHE A 164 -9.55 -0.84 -9.54
C PHE A 164 -10.96 -0.97 -10.11
N GLU A 165 -11.87 -1.66 -9.43
CA GLU A 165 -13.27 -1.77 -9.88
C GLU A 165 -13.95 -0.41 -10.04
N ARG A 166 -13.61 0.54 -9.17
CA ARG A 166 -14.13 1.91 -9.24
C ARG A 166 -13.55 2.70 -10.42
N VAL A 167 -12.26 2.58 -10.68
CA VAL A 167 -11.60 3.18 -11.86
C VAL A 167 -12.18 2.59 -13.14
N ARG A 168 -12.34 1.26 -13.19
CA ARG A 168 -12.97 0.53 -14.29
C ARG A 168 -14.38 1.05 -14.56
N GLY A 169 -15.22 1.16 -13.53
CA GLY A 169 -16.57 1.72 -13.66
C GLY A 169 -16.58 3.16 -14.17
N ARG A 170 -15.65 4.02 -13.73
CA ARG A 170 -15.56 5.39 -14.24
C ARG A 170 -15.15 5.46 -15.72
N ILE A 171 -14.32 4.52 -16.19
CA ILE A 171 -13.94 4.40 -17.60
C ILE A 171 -15.15 3.96 -18.43
N ASP A 172 -15.87 2.93 -17.97
CA ASP A 172 -17.07 2.42 -18.65
C ASP A 172 -18.18 3.49 -18.76
N GLU A 173 -18.31 4.35 -17.74
CA GLU A 173 -19.24 5.48 -17.72
C GLU A 173 -18.75 6.70 -18.53
N GLY A 174 -17.51 6.68 -19.03
CA GLY A 174 -16.87 7.82 -19.71
C GLY A 174 -16.57 9.01 -18.80
N THR A 175 -16.57 8.83 -17.48
CA THR A 175 -16.27 9.87 -16.48
C THR A 175 -14.79 9.92 -16.10
N LEU A 176 -13.99 8.99 -16.62
CA LEU A 176 -12.54 8.98 -16.55
C LEU A 176 -11.98 8.78 -17.96
N ALA A 177 -11.44 9.86 -18.53
CA ALA A 177 -10.86 9.90 -19.86
C ALA A 177 -9.55 10.71 -19.85
N THR A 178 -8.85 10.76 -20.99
CA THR A 178 -7.68 11.64 -21.15
C THR A 178 -8.09 13.10 -20.86
N PRO A 179 -7.39 13.82 -19.96
CA PRO A 179 -7.76 15.17 -19.59
C PRO A 179 -7.51 16.13 -20.75
N GLU A 180 -8.49 16.98 -21.06
CA GLU A 180 -8.38 18.00 -22.12
C GLU A 180 -7.85 19.33 -21.59
N SER A 181 -7.85 19.51 -20.27
CA SER A 181 -7.47 20.77 -19.64
C SER A 181 -6.80 20.61 -18.28
N THR A 182 -5.99 21.61 -17.91
CA THR A 182 -5.45 21.71 -16.54
C THR A 182 -6.54 21.95 -15.49
N ALA A 183 -7.74 22.37 -15.89
CA ALA A 183 -8.86 22.53 -14.98
C ALA A 183 -9.39 21.17 -14.50
N GLU A 184 -9.45 20.17 -15.39
CA GLU A 184 -9.82 18.79 -15.03
C GLU A 184 -8.82 18.16 -14.07
N ILE A 185 -7.53 18.39 -14.27
CA ILE A 185 -6.48 17.90 -13.36
C ILE A 185 -6.64 18.50 -11.97
N ARG A 186 -6.86 19.82 -11.90
CA ARG A 186 -7.13 20.50 -10.62
C ARG A 186 -8.42 20.01 -9.97
N ALA A 187 -9.46 19.73 -10.75
CA ALA A 187 -10.71 19.19 -10.24
C ALA A 187 -10.50 17.79 -9.63
N GLU A 188 -9.76 16.90 -10.32
CA GLU A 188 -9.45 15.57 -9.81
C GLU A 188 -8.56 15.63 -8.56
N ARG A 189 -7.57 16.53 -8.53
CA ARG A 189 -6.76 16.79 -7.33
C ARG A 189 -7.65 17.23 -6.14
N THR A 190 -8.55 18.18 -6.36
CA THR A 190 -9.48 18.64 -5.31
C THR A 190 -10.36 17.49 -4.81
N ALA A 191 -10.91 16.68 -5.72
CA ALA A 191 -11.71 15.53 -5.36
C ALA A 191 -10.90 14.47 -4.58
N ALA A 192 -9.63 14.25 -4.91
CA ALA A 192 -8.73 13.39 -4.15
C ALA A 192 -8.50 13.92 -2.71
N ILE A 193 -8.36 15.24 -2.54
CA ILE A 193 -8.22 15.87 -1.21
C ILE A 193 -9.52 15.76 -0.40
N GLU A 194 -10.67 15.94 -1.03
CA GLU A 194 -11.97 15.75 -0.38
C GLU A 194 -12.17 14.29 0.06
N ALA A 195 -11.80 13.34 -0.80
CA ALA A 195 -11.80 11.92 -0.46
C ALA A 195 -10.84 11.61 0.70
N ALA A 196 -9.65 12.24 0.74
CA ALA A 196 -8.70 12.12 1.84
C ALA A 196 -9.29 12.59 3.17
N ALA A 197 -9.96 13.75 3.16
CA ALA A 197 -10.63 14.27 4.36
C ALA A 197 -11.76 13.33 4.84
N SER A 198 -12.57 12.80 3.91
CA SER A 198 -13.64 11.85 4.26
C SER A 198 -13.11 10.54 4.81
N ALA A 199 -12.06 9.98 4.20
CA ALA A 199 -11.43 8.74 4.65
C ALA A 199 -10.79 8.94 6.03
N GLY A 200 -10.10 10.06 6.26
CA GLY A 200 -9.51 10.40 7.55
C GLY A 200 -10.52 10.61 8.68
N ALA A 201 -11.74 11.08 8.36
CA ALA A 201 -12.83 11.16 9.33
C ALA A 201 -13.45 9.78 9.66
N SER A 202 -13.28 8.79 8.78
CA SER A 202 -13.90 7.47 8.92
C SER A 202 -12.96 6.44 9.56
N VAL A 203 -11.65 6.51 9.30
CA VAL A 203 -10.65 5.58 9.83
C VAL A 203 -9.82 6.27 10.91
N THR A 204 -10.33 6.24 12.14
CA THR A 204 -9.78 7.02 13.26
C THR A 204 -8.97 6.19 14.26
N GLU A 205 -9.18 4.87 14.33
CA GLU A 205 -8.49 4.02 15.31
C GLU A 205 -7.17 3.45 14.76
N PRO A 206 -6.14 3.29 15.62
CA PRO A 206 -4.91 2.58 15.26
C PRO A 206 -5.22 1.16 14.77
N SER A 207 -4.96 0.91 13.48
CA SER A 207 -5.21 -0.36 12.82
C SER A 207 -4.39 -0.44 11.53
N ILE A 208 -4.30 -1.62 10.91
CA ILE A 208 -3.71 -1.79 9.57
C ILE A 208 -4.41 -0.86 8.55
N GLY A 209 -5.73 -0.70 8.66
CA GLY A 209 -6.48 0.21 7.79
C GLY A 209 -6.03 1.67 7.92
N ALA A 210 -5.77 2.14 9.14
CA ALA A 210 -5.20 3.47 9.36
C ALA A 210 -3.78 3.60 8.78
N TYR A 211 -3.00 2.52 8.80
CA TYR A 211 -1.69 2.50 8.15
C TYR A 211 -1.79 2.55 6.62
N VAL A 212 -2.72 1.81 6.01
CA VAL A 212 -3.01 1.89 4.57
C VAL A 212 -3.48 3.30 4.18
N LEU A 213 -4.31 3.94 5.01
CA LEU A 213 -4.68 5.34 4.82
C LEU A 213 -3.46 6.26 4.84
N ALA A 214 -2.59 6.13 5.83
CA ALA A 214 -1.37 6.95 5.93
C ALA A 214 -0.45 6.78 4.70
N GLU A 215 -0.28 5.56 4.20
CA GLU A 215 0.49 5.27 2.99
C GLU A 215 -0.16 5.87 1.73
N THR A 216 -1.49 5.87 1.66
CA THR A 216 -2.25 6.49 0.56
C THR A 216 -2.15 8.01 0.59
N LEU A 217 -2.26 8.63 1.77
CA LEU A 217 -2.06 10.07 1.96
C LEU A 217 -0.62 10.49 1.61
N ARG A 218 0.38 9.70 2.00
CA ARG A 218 1.77 9.94 1.58
C ARG A 218 1.94 9.87 0.07
N SER A 219 1.22 8.97 -0.61
CA SER A 219 1.22 8.91 -2.07
C SER A 219 0.62 10.17 -2.71
N LEU A 220 -0.41 10.76 -2.09
CA LEU A 220 -0.97 12.06 -2.51
C LEU A 220 0.05 13.18 -2.33
N GLU A 221 0.70 13.25 -1.17
CA GLU A 221 1.75 14.22 -0.88
C GLU A 221 2.93 14.11 -1.86
N TRP A 222 3.38 12.89 -2.17
CA TRP A 222 4.43 12.67 -3.18
C TRP A 222 4.01 13.07 -4.59
N THR A 223 2.73 12.90 -4.93
CA THR A 223 2.20 13.36 -6.21
C THR A 223 2.24 14.89 -6.28
N ASP A 224 1.78 15.57 -5.23
CA ASP A 224 1.85 17.03 -5.11
C ASP A 224 3.30 17.54 -5.11
N ASP A 225 4.22 16.86 -4.41
CA ASP A 225 5.64 17.20 -4.36
C ASP A 225 6.30 17.08 -5.74
N SER A 226 5.98 16.01 -6.48
CA SER A 226 6.49 15.80 -7.84
C SER A 226 6.06 16.92 -8.78
N VAL A 227 4.79 17.34 -8.71
CA VAL A 227 4.28 18.47 -9.51
C VAL A 227 4.98 19.77 -9.13
N ARG A 228 5.18 20.02 -7.83
CA ARG A 228 5.89 21.21 -7.33
C ARG A 228 7.34 21.24 -7.82
N ARG A 229 8.08 20.13 -7.68
CA ARG A 229 9.48 20.04 -8.14
C ARG A 229 9.61 20.23 -9.65
N ALA A 230 8.68 19.67 -10.43
CA ALA A 230 8.62 19.91 -11.87
C ALA A 230 8.37 21.39 -12.20
N ALA A 231 7.48 22.07 -11.47
CA ALA A 231 7.25 23.51 -11.63
C ALA A 231 8.48 24.36 -11.27
N ASP A 232 9.29 23.90 -10.32
CA ASP A 232 10.55 24.52 -9.92
C ASP A 232 11.72 24.20 -10.89
N ASN A 233 11.45 23.52 -12.02
CA ASN A 233 12.41 23.08 -13.03
C ASN A 233 13.49 22.13 -12.49
N ASP A 234 13.14 21.27 -11.54
CA ASP A 234 14.01 20.20 -11.08
C ASP A 234 14.30 19.21 -12.23
N PRO A 235 15.57 19.07 -12.68
CA PRO A 235 15.91 18.20 -13.81
C PRO A 235 15.74 16.72 -13.51
N GLU A 236 15.61 16.32 -12.24
CA GLU A 236 15.38 14.93 -11.83
C GLU A 236 13.91 14.52 -11.90
N VAL A 237 13.00 15.47 -12.15
CA VAL A 237 11.54 15.23 -12.10
C VAL A 237 10.89 15.56 -13.44
N VAL A 238 10.28 14.55 -14.05
CA VAL A 238 9.48 14.70 -15.28
C VAL A 238 8.04 14.33 -14.97
N VAL A 239 7.13 15.29 -15.13
CA VAL A 239 5.69 15.09 -14.96
C VAL A 239 4.99 15.24 -16.31
N SER A 240 4.18 14.25 -16.68
CA SER A 240 3.20 14.41 -17.75
C SER A 240 1.82 14.71 -17.16
N LEU A 241 1.08 15.62 -17.80
CA LEU A 241 -0.29 15.98 -17.37
C LEU A 241 -1.20 14.76 -17.24
N PHE A 242 -1.02 13.80 -18.14
CA PHE A 242 -1.73 12.53 -18.10
C PHE A 242 -1.35 11.67 -16.88
N THR A 243 -0.06 11.58 -16.57
CA THR A 243 0.42 10.85 -15.39
C THR A 243 -0.08 11.50 -14.10
N GLU A 244 -0.04 12.82 -14.03
CA GLU A 244 -0.56 13.59 -12.90
C GLU A 244 -2.06 13.30 -12.69
N TYR A 245 -2.87 13.42 -13.74
CA TYR A 245 -4.30 13.12 -13.69
C TYR A 245 -4.58 11.68 -13.24
N GLY A 246 -3.92 10.70 -13.86
CA GLY A 246 -4.08 9.29 -13.51
C GLY A 246 -3.64 8.97 -12.07
N ASN A 247 -2.61 9.65 -11.56
CA ASN A 247 -2.19 9.50 -10.16
C ASN A 247 -3.27 10.01 -9.20
N TYR A 248 -3.84 11.20 -9.44
CA TYR A 248 -4.94 11.71 -8.62
C TYR A 248 -6.20 10.86 -8.72
N ALA A 249 -6.58 10.41 -9.92
CA ALA A 249 -7.75 9.55 -10.12
C ALA A 249 -7.63 8.22 -9.38
N ARG A 250 -6.44 7.58 -9.46
CA ARG A 250 -6.14 6.34 -8.74
C ARG A 250 -6.16 6.53 -7.22
N ILE A 251 -5.50 7.59 -6.72
CA ILE A 251 -5.45 7.89 -5.29
C ILE A 251 -6.83 8.22 -4.75
N ARG A 252 -7.62 9.01 -5.48
CA ARG A 252 -9.01 9.30 -5.14
C ARG A 252 -9.82 8.01 -5.04
N ALA A 253 -9.72 7.12 -6.04
CA ALA A 253 -10.44 5.85 -6.02
C ALA A 253 -10.06 5.00 -4.78
N GLN A 254 -8.78 4.94 -4.43
CA GLN A 254 -8.31 4.27 -3.20
C GLN A 254 -8.92 4.89 -1.95
N LEU A 255 -8.90 6.21 -1.81
CA LEU A 255 -9.44 6.92 -0.65
C LEU A 255 -10.97 6.78 -0.52
N GLU A 256 -11.70 6.82 -1.63
CA GLU A 256 -13.16 6.69 -1.65
C GLU A 256 -13.64 5.28 -1.23
N VAL A 257 -12.87 4.23 -1.52
CA VAL A 257 -13.22 2.84 -1.15
C VAL A 257 -12.59 2.38 0.16
N LEU A 258 -11.64 3.16 0.72
CA LEU A 258 -10.85 2.75 1.87
C LEU A 258 -11.69 2.36 3.09
N PRO A 259 -12.72 3.12 3.51
CA PRO A 259 -13.54 2.74 4.66
C PRO A 259 -14.19 1.36 4.51
N ASP A 260 -14.81 1.10 3.36
CA ASP A 260 -15.49 -0.18 3.07
C ASP A 260 -14.50 -1.34 2.95
N ALA A 261 -13.33 -1.09 2.36
CA ALA A 261 -12.25 -2.08 2.25
C ALA A 261 -11.67 -2.46 3.63
N VAL A 262 -11.45 -1.46 4.49
CA VAL A 262 -10.97 -1.67 5.85
C VAL A 262 -12.01 -2.41 6.68
N GLU A 263 -13.29 -2.11 6.53
CA GLU A 263 -14.34 -2.83 7.26
C GLU A 263 -14.44 -4.28 6.79
N ALA A 264 -14.36 -4.56 5.49
CA ALA A 264 -14.33 -5.94 4.97
C ALA A 264 -13.15 -6.76 5.52
N PHE A 265 -11.97 -6.14 5.66
CA PHE A 265 -10.83 -6.77 6.31
C PHE A 265 -11.06 -6.99 7.82
N ARG A 266 -11.63 -5.99 8.52
CA ARG A 266 -11.96 -6.09 9.95
C ARG A 266 -13.00 -7.18 10.22
N GLU A 267 -13.99 -7.34 9.35
CA GLU A 267 -14.98 -8.40 9.45
C GLU A 267 -14.32 -9.78 9.40
N ARG A 268 -13.38 -10.01 8.47
CA ARG A 268 -12.60 -11.26 8.42
C ARG A 268 -11.84 -11.50 9.72
N LEU A 269 -11.14 -10.47 10.19
CA LEU A 269 -10.35 -10.51 11.42
C LEU A 269 -11.21 -10.81 12.67
N ARG A 270 -12.45 -10.34 12.72
CA ARG A 270 -13.39 -10.57 13.83
C ARG A 270 -14.15 -11.90 13.70
N SER A 271 -14.24 -12.46 12.51
CA SER A 271 -14.93 -13.72 12.22
C SER A 271 -14.06 -14.97 12.34
N ALA A 272 -12.74 -14.77 12.32
CA ALA A 272 -11.72 -15.77 12.62
C ALA A 272 -11.76 -16.17 14.11
#